data_AF-A0A381W946-F1
#
_entry.id   AF-A0A381W946-F1
#
_cell.length_a   1.000
_cell.length_b   1.000
_cell.length_c   1.000
_cell.angle_alpha   90.00
_cell.angle_beta   90.00
_cell.angle_gamma   90.00
#
_symmetry.space_group_name_H-M   'P 1'
#
loop_
_entity.id
_entity.type
_entity.pdbx_description
1 polymer ?
#
loop_
_entity_poly.entity_id
_entity_poly.type
_entity_poly.pdbx_seq_one_letter_code
_entity_poly.pdbx_strand_id
1 'polypeptide(L)'
;MYKKLYIIYIGILSLCFGAYLEDIPVILTQPDNSKLSCFSSGDEYYVRLHNAEDYTIIQNTDDGFYYYAQLLNSDVMPSHYRADQPLPETVNLQPGIYISKEDYLQRRNNKSQGRGRDAPTIGTINNINIFIRFADENEFATPRSIMDEPFNKPEGPSLAHYYDEVSYSQVEVNTHHFPVCDMSTNLSYQDQYPRSYYQPYNAQTNPDGYTEDNSAMREQTMLKNAVDFIY
;
A
#
# COMPACT_ATOMS: atom_id res chain seq x y z
N MET A 1 -27.94 -22.89 51.32
CA MET A 1 -28.58 -22.39 50.08
C MET A 1 -27.47 -21.85 49.18
N TYR A 2 -26.89 -22.68 48.32
CA TYR A 2 -25.71 -22.30 47.51
C TYR A 2 -26.17 -21.52 46.27
N LYS A 3 -25.76 -20.25 46.18
CA LYS A 3 -25.99 -19.39 45.00
C LYS A 3 -25.03 -19.84 43.89
N LYS A 4 -25.55 -20.41 42.81
CA LYS A 4 -24.77 -20.70 41.59
C LYS A 4 -24.46 -19.38 40.90
N LEU A 5 -23.18 -19.00 40.86
CA LEU A 5 -22.69 -17.87 40.09
C LEU A 5 -22.47 -18.36 38.65
N TYR A 6 -23.28 -17.88 37.70
CA TYR A 6 -23.08 -18.11 36.28
C TYR A 6 -22.17 -16.99 35.74
N ILE A 7 -20.93 -17.34 35.41
CA ILE A 7 -20.02 -16.47 34.66
C ILE A 7 -20.29 -16.72 33.18
N ILE A 8 -20.86 -15.73 32.50
CA ILE A 8 -21.03 -15.73 31.04
C ILE A 8 -19.73 -15.20 30.45
N TYR A 9 -18.97 -16.07 29.78
CA TYR A 9 -17.86 -15.66 28.92
C TYR A 9 -18.44 -15.08 27.63
N ILE A 10 -18.43 -13.75 27.50
CA ILE A 10 -18.65 -13.07 26.22
C ILE A 10 -17.28 -13.03 25.53
N GLY A 11 -17.04 -13.98 24.62
CA GLY A 11 -15.91 -13.89 23.70
C GLY A 11 -16.20 -12.82 22.65
N ILE A 12 -15.50 -11.68 22.73
CA ILE A 12 -15.48 -10.70 21.66
C ILE A 12 -14.64 -11.32 20.52
N LEU A 13 -15.32 -11.81 19.49
CA LEU A 13 -14.69 -12.16 18.22
C LEU A 13 -14.37 -10.85 17.49
N SER A 14 -13.15 -10.34 17.70
CA SER A 14 -12.57 -9.32 16.82
C SER A 14 -12.21 -9.96 15.49
N LEU A 15 -13.14 -9.93 14.53
CA LEU A 15 -12.84 -10.24 13.14
C LEU A 15 -12.03 -9.07 12.57
N CYS A 16 -10.71 -9.18 12.60
CA CYS A 16 -9.84 -8.25 11.87
C CYS A 16 -9.95 -8.57 10.38
N PHE A 17 -10.73 -7.78 9.65
CA PHE A 17 -10.69 -7.75 8.19
C PHE A 17 -9.35 -7.13 7.77
N GLY A 18 -8.73 -7.66 6.71
CA GLY A 18 -7.70 -6.91 5.99
C GLY A 18 -8.28 -5.55 5.60
N ALA A 19 -7.51 -4.48 5.78
CA ALA A 19 -7.99 -3.11 5.57
C ALA A 19 -8.15 -2.85 4.06
N TYR A 20 -9.25 -3.33 3.49
CA TYR A 20 -9.71 -2.90 2.18
C TYR A 20 -9.98 -1.39 2.27
N LEU A 21 -9.27 -0.62 1.45
CA LEU A 21 -9.41 0.83 1.39
C LEU A 21 -10.28 1.18 0.20
N GLU A 22 -11.16 2.16 0.41
CA GLU A 22 -12.12 2.62 -0.59
C GLU A 22 -11.96 4.11 -0.82
N ASP A 23 -12.16 4.52 -2.07
CA ASP A 23 -12.32 5.90 -2.50
C ASP A 23 -11.19 6.85 -2.09
N ILE A 24 -9.94 6.35 -2.07
CA ILE A 24 -8.78 7.19 -1.78
C ILE A 24 -8.56 8.12 -2.97
N PRO A 25 -8.66 9.46 -2.81
CA PRO A 25 -8.53 10.38 -3.93
C PRO A 25 -7.08 10.40 -4.45
N VAL A 26 -6.92 10.30 -5.76
CA VAL A 26 -5.64 10.29 -6.47
C VAL A 26 -5.70 11.26 -7.64
N ILE A 27 -4.62 12.00 -7.87
CA ILE A 27 -4.45 12.83 -9.06
C ILE A 27 -3.31 12.25 -9.90
N LEU A 28 -3.65 11.75 -11.08
CA LEU A 28 -2.72 11.16 -12.02
C LEU A 28 -2.20 12.23 -12.99
N THR A 29 -0.96 12.08 -13.43
CA THR A 29 -0.36 12.94 -14.48
C THR A 29 -0.33 12.16 -15.78
N GLN A 30 -0.91 12.72 -16.83
CA GLN A 30 -0.95 12.12 -18.17
C GLN A 30 0.28 12.52 -19.01
N PRO A 31 0.55 11.84 -20.14
CA PRO A 31 1.69 12.16 -21.02
C PRO A 31 1.75 13.63 -21.48
N ASP A 32 0.61 14.28 -21.62
CA ASP A 32 0.49 15.70 -22.00
C ASP A 32 0.57 16.69 -20.82
N ASN A 33 0.97 16.21 -19.64
CA ASN A 33 0.96 16.93 -18.35
C ASN A 33 -0.42 17.31 -17.80
N SER A 34 -1.52 16.95 -18.49
CA SER A 34 -2.86 17.10 -17.92
C SER A 34 -3.01 16.26 -16.66
N LYS A 35 -3.93 16.68 -15.80
CA LYS A 35 -4.23 15.99 -14.53
C LYS A 35 -5.56 15.28 -14.64
N LEU A 36 -5.61 14.04 -14.15
CA LEU A 36 -6.82 13.23 -14.05
C LEU A 36 -7.10 12.93 -12.57
N SER A 37 -8.22 13.42 -12.06
CA SER A 37 -8.70 13.09 -10.71
C SER A 37 -9.47 11.78 -10.74
N CYS A 38 -9.11 10.84 -9.88
CA CYS A 38 -9.78 9.55 -9.73
C CYS A 38 -9.68 9.06 -8.28
N PHE A 39 -10.16 7.86 -8.03
CA PHE A 39 -10.09 7.16 -6.76
C PHE A 39 -9.27 5.88 -6.90
N SER A 40 -8.67 5.47 -5.79
CA SER A 40 -7.97 4.19 -5.65
C SER A 40 -8.66 3.38 -4.56
N SER A 41 -9.05 2.15 -4.90
CA SER A 41 -9.69 1.21 -3.98
C SER A 41 -9.04 -0.17 -4.10
N GLY A 42 -8.85 -0.87 -2.98
CA GLY A 42 -8.20 -2.17 -2.98
C GLY A 42 -7.61 -2.61 -1.64
N ASP A 43 -6.82 -3.68 -1.71
CA ASP A 43 -6.09 -4.28 -0.60
C ASP A 43 -4.63 -4.59 -0.99
N GLU A 44 -3.91 -5.35 -0.15
CA GLU A 44 -2.51 -5.69 -0.40
C GLU A 44 -2.24 -6.64 -1.59
N TYR A 45 -3.29 -7.14 -2.25
CA TYR A 45 -3.23 -8.08 -3.38
C TYR A 45 -3.70 -7.44 -4.69
N TYR A 46 -4.69 -6.55 -4.63
CA TYR A 46 -5.21 -5.86 -5.80
C TYR A 46 -5.72 -4.46 -5.45
N VAL A 47 -5.27 -3.49 -6.23
CA VAL A 47 -5.73 -2.10 -6.21
C VAL A 47 -6.15 -1.72 -7.61
N ARG A 48 -7.29 -1.02 -7.73
CA ARG A 48 -7.77 -0.45 -8.98
C ARG A 48 -7.98 1.05 -8.85
N LEU A 49 -7.81 1.74 -9.97
CA LEU A 49 -8.23 3.13 -10.12
C LEU A 49 -9.65 3.16 -10.68
N HIS A 50 -10.46 4.13 -10.27
CA HIS A 50 -11.81 4.30 -10.80
C HIS A 50 -12.33 5.73 -10.65
N ASN A 51 -13.39 6.08 -11.36
CA ASN A 51 -14.08 7.36 -11.19
C ASN A 51 -15.22 7.26 -10.14
N ALA A 52 -15.97 8.35 -9.96
CA ALA A 52 -17.08 8.43 -9.01
C ALA A 52 -18.27 7.51 -9.39
N GLU A 53 -18.44 7.22 -10.68
CA GLU A 53 -19.45 6.32 -11.21
C GLU A 53 -18.97 4.84 -11.26
N ASP A 54 -17.87 4.53 -10.56
CA ASP A 54 -17.30 3.19 -10.41
C ASP A 54 -16.70 2.57 -11.70
N TYR A 55 -16.49 3.35 -12.76
CA TYR A 55 -15.76 2.87 -13.93
C TYR A 55 -14.28 2.75 -13.63
N THR A 56 -13.75 1.54 -13.78
CA THR A 56 -12.33 1.24 -13.61
C THR A 56 -11.49 1.97 -14.65
N ILE A 57 -10.36 2.52 -14.23
CA ILE A 57 -9.41 3.29 -15.03
C ILE A 57 -8.10 2.50 -15.11
N ILE A 58 -7.54 2.38 -16.30
CA ILE A 58 -6.29 1.67 -16.57
C ILE A 58 -5.41 2.50 -17.52
N GLN A 59 -4.10 2.48 -17.29
CA GLN A 59 -3.15 3.12 -18.19
C GLN A 59 -2.93 2.24 -19.41
N ASN A 60 -2.98 2.83 -20.61
CA ASN A 60 -2.60 2.15 -21.83
C ASN A 60 -1.06 2.12 -21.94
N THR A 61 -0.51 0.94 -22.21
CA THR A 61 0.94 0.73 -22.33
C THR A 61 1.55 1.40 -23.56
N ASP A 62 0.75 1.64 -24.60
CA ASP A 62 1.25 2.12 -25.90
C ASP A 62 1.46 3.64 -25.92
N ASP A 63 0.48 4.40 -25.41
CA ASP A 63 0.49 5.87 -25.41
C ASP A 63 0.66 6.48 -24.01
N GLY A 64 0.52 5.69 -22.94
CA GLY A 64 0.63 6.14 -21.55
C GLY A 64 -0.57 6.92 -21.01
N PHE A 65 -1.63 7.14 -21.81
CA PHE A 65 -2.85 7.79 -21.35
C PHE A 65 -3.72 6.84 -20.53
N TYR A 66 -4.61 7.41 -19.71
CA TYR A 66 -5.55 6.63 -18.90
C TYR A 66 -6.90 6.50 -19.62
N TYR A 67 -7.41 5.28 -19.67
CA TYR A 67 -8.66 4.94 -20.33
C TYR A 67 -9.59 4.23 -19.35
N TYR A 68 -10.89 4.33 -19.60
CA TYR A 68 -11.84 3.44 -18.95
C TYR A 68 -11.58 2.00 -19.39
N ALA A 69 -11.62 1.08 -18.44
CA ALA A 69 -11.36 -0.32 -18.67
C ALA A 69 -12.59 -1.02 -19.28
N GLN A 70 -12.33 -2.10 -20.00
CA GLN A 70 -13.30 -3.05 -20.50
C GLN A 70 -12.82 -4.47 -20.23
N LEU A 71 -13.76 -5.41 -20.13
CA LEU A 71 -13.44 -6.84 -20.03
C LEU A 71 -13.38 -7.44 -21.43
N LEU A 72 -12.21 -7.98 -21.80
CA LEU A 72 -12.03 -8.76 -23.02
C LEU A 72 -11.45 -10.12 -22.65
N ASN A 73 -12.17 -11.21 -22.92
CA ASN A 73 -11.75 -12.57 -22.57
C ASN A 73 -11.38 -12.76 -21.07
N SER A 74 -12.10 -12.07 -20.19
CA SER A 74 -11.85 -12.02 -18.73
C SER A 74 -10.63 -11.19 -18.29
N ASP A 75 -9.92 -10.56 -19.24
CA ASP A 75 -8.83 -9.65 -18.94
C ASP A 75 -9.33 -8.20 -18.88
N VAL A 76 -8.82 -7.45 -17.90
CA VAL A 76 -9.08 -6.02 -17.76
C VAL A 76 -8.15 -5.27 -18.72
N MET A 77 -8.72 -4.66 -19.76
CA MET A 77 -7.96 -3.96 -20.81
C MET A 77 -8.44 -2.51 -20.98
N PRO A 78 -7.59 -1.59 -21.47
CA PRO A 78 -8.03 -0.26 -21.84
C PRO A 78 -9.07 -0.32 -22.97
N SER A 79 -10.13 0.47 -22.85
CA SER A 79 -11.03 0.77 -23.97
C SER A 79 -10.48 1.91 -24.83
N HIS A 80 -11.28 2.39 -25.78
CA HIS A 80 -10.96 3.59 -26.57
C HIS A 80 -11.42 4.90 -25.91
N TYR A 81 -12.09 4.84 -24.74
CA TYR A 81 -12.60 6.02 -24.05
C TYR A 81 -11.59 6.52 -23.04
N ARG A 82 -11.04 7.71 -23.29
CA ARG A 82 -10.13 8.40 -22.36
C ARG A 82 -10.84 8.77 -21.06
N ALA A 83 -10.18 8.51 -19.94
CA ALA A 83 -10.75 8.71 -18.60
C ALA A 83 -10.91 10.20 -18.22
N ASP A 84 -10.21 11.11 -18.90
CA ASP A 84 -10.38 12.56 -18.73
C ASP A 84 -11.53 13.14 -19.57
N GLN A 85 -12.25 12.31 -20.32
CA GLN A 85 -13.39 12.73 -21.14
C GLN A 85 -14.69 12.13 -20.58
N PRO A 86 -15.82 12.86 -20.73
CA PRO A 86 -17.12 12.33 -20.33
C PRO A 86 -17.48 11.11 -21.19
N LEU A 87 -18.01 10.07 -20.55
CA LEU A 87 -18.54 8.92 -21.25
C LEU A 87 -19.82 9.30 -22.01
N PRO A 88 -20.00 8.86 -23.27
CA PRO A 88 -21.27 9.01 -23.97
C PRO A 88 -22.39 8.25 -23.26
N GLU A 89 -23.61 8.77 -23.29
CA GLU A 89 -24.78 8.13 -22.66
C GLU A 89 -25.07 6.72 -23.21
N THR A 90 -24.64 6.44 -24.45
CA THR A 90 -24.83 5.14 -25.12
C THR A 90 -23.64 4.20 -24.97
N VAL A 91 -22.71 4.47 -24.05
CA VAL A 91 -21.53 3.64 -23.88
C VAL A 91 -21.90 2.24 -23.35
N ASN A 92 -21.30 1.20 -23.95
CA ASN A 92 -21.43 -0.18 -23.47
C ASN A 92 -20.20 -0.58 -22.65
N LEU A 93 -19.91 0.20 -21.61
CA LEU A 93 -18.90 -0.13 -20.61
C LEU A 93 -19.61 -0.52 -19.32
N GLN A 94 -19.03 -1.48 -18.60
CA GLN A 94 -19.54 -1.90 -17.31
C GLN A 94 -18.76 -1.19 -16.21
N PRO A 95 -19.43 -0.54 -15.24
CA PRO A 95 -18.76 -0.12 -14.01
C PRO A 95 -18.36 -1.34 -13.17
N GLY A 96 -17.48 -1.15 -12.20
CA GLY A 96 -17.08 -2.20 -11.24
C GLY A 96 -16.32 -3.35 -11.89
N ILE A 97 -15.47 -3.07 -12.88
CA ILE A 97 -14.61 -4.09 -13.49
C ILE A 97 -13.41 -4.37 -12.57
N TYR A 98 -13.26 -5.63 -12.18
CA TYR A 98 -12.12 -6.15 -11.40
C TYR A 98 -11.39 -7.23 -12.18
N ILE A 99 -10.17 -7.55 -11.75
CA ILE A 99 -9.49 -8.78 -12.18
C ILE A 99 -10.31 -10.01 -11.80
N SER A 100 -10.05 -11.14 -12.45
CA SER A 100 -10.72 -12.39 -12.12
C SER A 100 -10.45 -12.82 -10.69
N LYS A 101 -11.37 -13.61 -10.12
CA LYS A 101 -11.19 -14.18 -8.78
C LYS A 101 -9.95 -15.08 -8.74
N GLU A 102 -9.72 -15.81 -9.82
CA GLU A 102 -8.58 -16.69 -10.00
C GLU A 102 -7.27 -15.90 -9.94
N ASP A 103 -7.16 -14.77 -10.65
CA ASP A 103 -5.97 -13.89 -10.60
C ASP A 103 -5.74 -13.32 -9.20
N TYR A 104 -6.81 -12.87 -8.55
CA TYR A 104 -6.73 -12.36 -7.18
C TYR A 104 -6.19 -13.43 -6.21
N LEU A 105 -6.74 -14.66 -6.28
CA LEU A 105 -6.30 -15.77 -5.44
C LEU A 105 -4.86 -16.19 -5.75
N GLN A 106 -4.44 -16.16 -7.01
CA GLN A 106 -3.07 -16.44 -7.39
C GLN A 106 -2.11 -15.42 -6.78
N ARG A 107 -2.41 -14.12 -6.86
CA ARG A 107 -1.62 -13.06 -6.22
C ARG A 107 -1.51 -13.26 -4.72
N ARG A 108 -2.64 -13.60 -4.07
CA ARG A 108 -2.68 -13.89 -2.63
C ARG A 108 -1.82 -15.08 -2.23
N ASN A 109 -1.89 -16.17 -3.00
CA ASN A 109 -1.13 -17.38 -2.73
C ASN A 109 0.37 -17.17 -2.95
N ASN A 110 0.77 -16.42 -3.98
CA ASN A 110 2.18 -16.11 -4.22
C ASN A 110 2.81 -15.35 -3.04
N LYS A 111 2.05 -14.46 -2.41
CA LYS A 111 2.51 -13.69 -1.23
C LYS A 111 2.59 -14.52 0.05
N SER A 112 1.79 -15.58 0.17
CA SER A 112 1.72 -16.41 1.39
C SER A 112 2.77 -17.54 1.44
N GLN A 113 3.35 -17.93 0.30
CA GLN A 113 4.24 -19.09 0.15
C GLN A 113 5.66 -18.95 0.77
N GLY A 114 5.91 -17.94 1.62
CA GLY A 114 7.29 -17.58 1.98
C GLY A 114 7.57 -17.18 3.42
N ARG A 115 6.68 -17.41 4.39
CA ARG A 115 6.95 -16.96 5.78
C ARG A 115 7.55 -18.09 6.62
N GLY A 116 8.87 -18.16 6.60
CA GLY A 116 9.66 -18.92 7.56
C GLY A 116 9.74 -18.21 8.92
N ARG A 117 9.51 -18.99 9.98
CA ARG A 117 9.41 -18.61 11.40
C ARG A 117 8.29 -17.63 11.72
N ASP A 118 7.35 -18.10 12.53
CA ASP A 118 6.38 -17.23 13.20
C ASP A 118 7.11 -16.20 14.06
N ALA A 119 6.49 -15.03 14.22
CA ALA A 119 6.95 -14.04 15.18
C ALA A 119 7.07 -14.68 16.57
N PRO A 120 8.07 -14.30 17.38
CA PRO A 120 8.18 -14.79 18.75
C PRO A 120 6.87 -14.61 19.51
N THR A 121 6.42 -15.65 20.20
CA THR A 121 5.20 -15.60 21.01
C THR A 121 5.44 -15.04 22.40
N ILE A 122 6.71 -14.82 22.77
CA ILE A 122 7.16 -14.21 24.02
C ILE A 122 8.41 -13.35 23.78
N GLY A 123 8.63 -12.34 24.63
CA GLY A 123 9.84 -11.51 24.65
C GLY A 123 9.70 -10.17 23.91
N THR A 124 10.84 -9.53 23.65
CA THR A 124 10.88 -8.21 23.01
C THR A 124 11.22 -8.33 21.52
N ILE A 125 10.40 -7.70 20.67
CA ILE A 125 10.63 -7.51 19.24
C ILE A 125 11.08 -6.06 19.03
N ASN A 126 12.29 -5.88 18.49
CA ASN A 126 12.73 -4.58 18.02
C ASN A 126 12.38 -4.44 16.54
N ASN A 127 11.37 -3.64 16.24
CA ASN A 127 10.99 -3.29 14.89
C ASN A 127 11.85 -2.11 14.40
N ILE A 128 12.40 -2.22 13.20
CA ILE A 128 13.17 -1.14 12.57
C ILE A 128 12.29 -0.52 11.50
N ASN A 129 12.02 0.78 11.62
CA ASN A 129 11.30 1.54 10.63
C ASN A 129 12.24 2.60 10.02
N ILE A 130 12.48 2.52 8.72
CA ILE A 130 13.36 3.43 7.98
C ILE A 130 12.51 4.31 7.07
N PHE A 131 12.59 5.62 7.26
CA PHE A 131 11.96 6.60 6.39
C PHE A 131 12.84 6.82 5.16
N ILE A 132 12.26 6.59 3.98
CA ILE A 132 12.93 6.73 2.69
C ILE A 132 12.13 7.73 1.83
N ARG A 133 12.83 8.67 1.20
CA ARG A 133 12.29 9.56 0.16
C ARG A 133 13.13 9.45 -1.11
N PHE A 134 12.56 9.83 -2.25
CA PHE A 134 13.25 9.78 -3.53
C PHE A 134 14.01 11.07 -3.87
N ALA A 135 14.90 11.01 -4.86
CA ALA A 135 15.73 12.14 -5.27
C ALA A 135 14.92 13.39 -5.65
N ASP A 136 13.72 13.18 -6.19
CA ASP A 136 12.78 14.19 -6.66
C ASP A 136 11.74 14.63 -5.61
N GLU A 137 11.90 14.20 -4.36
CA GLU A 137 10.97 14.48 -3.27
C GLU A 137 11.56 15.38 -2.18
N ASN A 138 10.71 16.25 -1.63
CA ASN A 138 11.03 17.04 -0.46
C ASN A 138 10.99 16.17 0.82
N GLU A 139 11.62 16.67 1.89
CA GLU A 139 11.56 16.02 3.20
C GLU A 139 10.13 15.95 3.76
N PHE A 140 9.88 14.96 4.62
CA PHE A 140 8.59 14.79 5.27
C PHE A 140 8.22 16.02 6.13
N ALA A 141 7.08 16.63 5.81
CA ALA A 141 6.54 17.75 6.58
C ALA A 141 5.85 17.30 7.89
N THR A 142 5.34 16.07 7.92
CA THR A 142 4.66 15.51 9.09
C THR A 142 5.71 15.18 10.18
N PRO A 143 5.58 15.75 11.40
CA PRO A 143 6.50 15.47 12.50
C PRO A 143 6.61 13.99 12.84
N ARG A 144 7.79 13.56 13.29
CA ARG A 144 8.05 12.17 13.70
C ARG A 144 7.10 11.73 14.82
N SER A 145 6.68 12.61 15.72
CA SER A 145 5.71 12.27 16.77
C SER A 145 4.37 11.75 16.24
N ILE A 146 3.88 12.31 15.12
CA ILE A 146 2.61 11.87 14.51
C ILE A 146 2.82 10.53 13.80
N MET A 147 3.98 10.36 13.15
CA MET A 147 4.32 9.10 12.47
C MET A 147 4.65 7.95 13.44
N ASP A 148 5.00 8.25 14.69
CA ASP A 148 5.29 7.29 15.76
C ASP A 148 4.02 6.71 16.39
N GLU A 149 2.91 7.46 16.40
CA GLU A 149 1.65 7.03 17.03
C GLU A 149 1.15 5.65 16.56
N PRO A 150 1.11 5.33 15.26
CA PRO A 150 0.66 4.02 14.79
C PRO A 150 1.57 2.85 15.24
N PHE A 151 2.80 3.13 15.69
CA PHE A 151 3.77 2.12 16.06
C PHE A 151 3.92 1.97 17.57
N ASN A 152 4.12 3.07 18.29
CA ASN A 152 4.58 3.06 19.68
C ASN A 152 3.59 3.69 20.69
N LYS A 153 2.40 4.16 20.26
CA LYS A 153 1.42 4.78 21.18
C LYS A 153 0.97 3.78 22.26
N PRO A 154 1.26 3.99 23.55
CA PRO A 154 1.03 2.99 24.59
C PRO A 154 -0.45 2.67 24.80
N GLU A 155 -1.30 3.70 24.76
CA GLU A 155 -2.77 3.56 24.93
C GLU A 155 -3.48 3.14 23.63
N GLY A 156 -2.72 2.93 22.56
CA GLY A 156 -3.21 2.55 21.25
C GLY A 156 -4.14 3.58 20.56
N PRO A 157 -4.69 3.20 19.40
CA PRO A 157 -4.33 2.00 18.63
C PRO A 157 -2.91 2.11 18.05
N SER A 158 -2.08 1.09 18.24
CA SER A 158 -0.70 1.02 17.72
C SER A 158 -0.20 -0.42 17.59
N LEU A 159 0.90 -0.62 16.87
CA LEU A 159 1.57 -1.92 16.77
C LEU A 159 1.97 -2.46 18.15
N ALA A 160 2.56 -1.62 19.00
CA ALA A 160 2.94 -1.98 20.36
C ALA A 160 1.72 -2.39 21.21
N HIS A 161 0.66 -1.58 21.22
CA HIS A 161 -0.57 -1.86 21.96
C HIS A 161 -1.26 -3.14 21.47
N TYR A 162 -1.31 -3.36 20.15
CA TYR A 162 -1.89 -4.58 19.57
C TYR A 162 -1.16 -5.84 20.05
N TYR A 163 0.17 -5.87 19.95
CA TYR A 163 0.94 -7.06 20.33
C TYR A 163 0.93 -7.29 21.84
N ASP A 164 0.94 -6.25 22.67
CA ASP A 164 0.75 -6.39 24.11
C ASP A 164 -0.61 -7.02 24.44
N GLU A 165 -1.70 -6.51 23.84
CA GLU A 165 -3.06 -7.00 24.07
C GLU A 165 -3.23 -8.47 23.65
N VAL A 166 -2.90 -8.82 22.39
CA VAL A 166 -3.15 -10.17 21.86
C VAL A 166 -2.19 -11.23 22.41
N SER A 167 -1.05 -10.82 22.94
CA SER A 167 -0.09 -11.72 23.59
C SER A 167 -0.33 -11.87 25.10
N TYR A 168 -1.31 -11.17 25.69
CA TYR A 168 -1.48 -11.09 27.14
C TYR A 168 -0.20 -10.59 27.85
N SER A 169 0.39 -9.51 27.34
CA SER A 169 1.64 -8.90 27.83
C SER A 169 2.85 -9.84 27.82
N GLN A 170 2.87 -10.78 26.88
CA GLN A 170 4.01 -11.68 26.68
C GLN A 170 4.97 -11.18 25.61
N VAL A 171 4.51 -10.35 24.68
CA VAL A 171 5.29 -9.78 23.58
C VAL A 171 5.30 -8.26 23.71
N GLU A 172 6.50 -7.70 23.84
CA GLU A 172 6.74 -6.27 23.80
C GLU A 172 7.28 -5.90 22.41
N VAL A 173 6.63 -4.97 21.69
CA VAL A 173 7.11 -4.49 20.40
C VAL A 173 7.57 -3.05 20.53
N ASN A 174 8.86 -2.81 20.27
CA ASN A 174 9.46 -1.48 20.27
C ASN A 174 9.88 -1.12 18.85
N THR A 175 9.27 -0.08 18.28
CA THR A 175 9.65 0.42 16.94
C THR A 175 10.66 1.54 17.06
N HIS A 176 11.80 1.37 16.39
CA HIS A 176 12.86 2.38 16.32
C HIS A 176 12.85 3.03 14.95
N HIS A 177 12.74 4.35 14.94
CA HIS A 177 12.61 5.12 13.71
C HIS A 177 13.96 5.68 13.25
N PHE A 178 14.28 5.46 11.97
CA PHE A 178 15.52 5.88 11.36
C PHE A 178 15.30 6.75 10.10
N PRO A 179 16.15 7.75 9.87
CA PRO A 179 17.26 8.20 10.73
C PRO A 179 16.76 8.77 12.06
N VAL A 180 17.61 8.73 13.09
CA VAL A 180 17.31 9.32 14.40
C VAL A 180 17.22 10.83 14.25
N CYS A 181 16.11 11.41 14.72
CA CYS A 181 15.86 12.84 14.68
C CYS A 181 15.04 13.29 15.88
N ASP A 182 14.90 14.60 16.05
CA ASP A 182 13.96 15.16 17.02
C ASP A 182 12.50 14.86 16.62
N MET A 183 11.63 14.64 17.61
CA MET A 183 10.22 14.29 17.40
C MET A 183 9.41 15.36 16.66
N SER A 184 9.85 16.62 16.68
CA SER A 184 9.24 17.72 15.94
C SER A 184 9.64 17.77 14.45
N THR A 185 10.68 17.04 14.06
CA THR A 185 11.16 16.90 12.68
C THR A 185 10.91 15.50 12.18
N ASN A 186 11.15 15.22 10.89
CA ASN A 186 11.06 13.87 10.36
C ASN A 186 12.08 13.67 9.24
N LEU A 187 13.30 13.32 9.62
CA LEU A 187 14.38 13.09 8.67
C LEU A 187 14.19 11.75 7.95
N SER A 188 14.70 11.65 6.73
CA SER A 188 14.69 10.43 5.94
C SER A 188 16.01 10.20 5.20
N TYR A 189 16.26 8.95 4.80
CA TYR A 189 17.25 8.65 3.78
C TYR A 189 16.70 9.09 2.42
N GLN A 190 17.47 9.89 1.69
CA GLN A 190 17.15 10.27 0.32
C GLN A 190 17.86 9.34 -0.65
N ASP A 191 17.09 8.57 -1.43
CA ASP A 191 17.68 7.74 -2.48
C ASP A 191 18.22 8.60 -3.63
N GLN A 192 19.24 8.09 -4.32
CA GLN A 192 19.88 8.75 -5.46
C GLN A 192 18.98 8.79 -6.71
N TYR A 193 17.98 7.91 -6.79
CA TYR A 193 17.06 7.83 -7.92
C TYR A 193 15.70 8.48 -7.63
N PRO A 194 15.05 9.05 -8.66
CA PRO A 194 13.68 9.55 -8.53
C PRO A 194 12.68 8.40 -8.35
N ARG A 195 11.47 8.70 -7.87
CA ARG A 195 10.41 7.71 -7.66
C ARG A 195 10.12 6.88 -8.92
N SER A 196 10.21 7.51 -10.09
CA SER A 196 9.98 6.89 -11.40
C SER A 196 10.87 5.66 -11.66
N TYR A 197 12.10 5.65 -11.14
CA TYR A 197 13.03 4.52 -11.23
C TYR A 197 12.52 3.26 -10.52
N TYR A 198 11.67 3.43 -9.52
CA TYR A 198 11.02 2.38 -8.72
C TYR A 198 9.57 2.15 -9.12
N GLN A 199 9.18 2.60 -10.31
CA GLN A 199 7.87 2.36 -10.90
C GLN A 199 7.99 1.56 -12.20
N PRO A 200 6.93 0.86 -12.64
CA PRO A 200 6.95 0.12 -13.90
C PRO A 200 7.36 0.98 -15.10
N TYR A 201 8.15 0.41 -15.99
CA TYR A 201 8.58 1.03 -17.24
C TYR A 201 7.38 1.33 -18.15
N ASN A 202 7.39 2.52 -18.75
CA ASN A 202 6.52 2.90 -19.86
C ASN A 202 7.32 3.78 -20.83
N ALA A 203 7.33 3.43 -22.13
CA ALA A 203 8.16 4.13 -23.11
C ALA A 203 7.84 5.63 -23.26
N GLN A 204 6.62 6.06 -22.94
CA GLN A 204 6.17 7.46 -23.06
C GLN A 204 6.21 8.19 -21.71
N THR A 205 5.73 7.54 -20.64
CA THR A 205 5.50 8.21 -19.35
C THR A 205 6.53 7.90 -18.27
N ASN A 206 7.24 6.78 -18.38
CA ASN A 206 8.28 6.39 -17.43
C ASN A 206 9.39 5.54 -18.08
N PRO A 207 10.21 6.14 -18.96
CA PRO A 207 11.26 5.42 -19.67
C PRO A 207 12.38 4.92 -18.75
N ASP A 208 12.51 5.48 -17.55
CA ASP A 208 13.50 5.09 -16.54
C ASP A 208 13.01 3.98 -15.59
N GLY A 209 11.74 3.57 -15.74
CA GLY A 209 11.10 2.58 -14.89
C GLY A 209 11.71 1.18 -14.95
N TYR A 210 11.25 0.32 -14.06
CA TYR A 210 11.71 -1.06 -13.95
C TYR A 210 10.93 -2.00 -14.88
N THR A 211 11.56 -3.11 -15.25
CA THR A 211 10.89 -4.29 -15.82
C THR A 211 10.78 -5.38 -14.75
N GLU A 212 10.00 -6.43 -14.99
CA GLU A 212 9.86 -7.53 -14.02
C GLU A 212 11.23 -8.10 -13.60
N ASP A 213 12.15 -8.25 -14.55
CA ASP A 213 13.50 -8.79 -14.35
C ASP A 213 14.39 -7.98 -13.40
N ASN A 214 14.17 -6.67 -13.26
CA ASN A 214 15.04 -5.79 -12.46
C ASN A 214 14.33 -5.12 -11.28
N SER A 215 13.01 -5.28 -11.15
CA SER A 215 12.18 -4.74 -10.06
C SER A 215 12.73 -5.07 -8.67
N ALA A 216 12.90 -6.37 -8.38
CA ALA A 216 13.37 -6.85 -7.08
C ALA A 216 14.80 -6.38 -6.76
N MET A 217 15.69 -6.35 -7.76
CA MET A 217 17.07 -5.89 -7.58
C MET A 217 17.13 -4.41 -7.22
N ARG A 218 16.31 -3.57 -7.87
CA ARG A 218 16.23 -2.13 -7.57
C ARG A 218 15.72 -1.90 -6.14
N GLU A 219 14.62 -2.57 -5.76
CA GLU A 219 14.05 -2.48 -4.40
C GLU A 219 15.06 -2.92 -3.32
N GLN A 220 15.72 -4.07 -3.52
CA GLN A 220 16.74 -4.55 -2.57
C GLN A 220 17.95 -3.62 -2.49
N THR A 221 18.35 -3.00 -3.60
CA THR A 221 19.45 -2.04 -3.62
C THR A 221 19.09 -0.76 -2.85
N MET A 222 17.87 -0.24 -3.04
CA MET A 222 17.36 0.89 -2.25
C MET A 222 17.39 0.57 -0.75
N LEU A 223 16.87 -0.60 -0.36
CA LEU A 223 16.86 -1.02 1.04
C LEU A 223 18.28 -1.18 1.59
N LYS A 224 19.20 -1.78 0.83
CA LYS A 224 20.61 -1.88 1.21
C LYS A 224 21.22 -0.49 1.46
N ASN A 225 21.03 0.45 0.54
CA ASN A 225 21.59 1.79 0.68
C ASN A 225 20.99 2.55 1.86
N ALA A 226 19.68 2.41 2.09
CA ALA A 226 19.01 3.00 3.25
C ALA A 226 19.55 2.43 4.58
N VAL A 227 19.84 1.13 4.62
CA VAL A 227 20.48 0.48 5.77
C VAL A 227 21.94 0.97 5.93
N ASP A 228 22.72 1.03 4.86
CA ASP A 228 24.10 1.52 4.90
C ASP A 228 24.19 3.01 5.32
N PHE A 229 23.14 3.80 5.11
CA PHE A 229 23.09 5.20 5.54
C PHE A 229 22.89 5.35 7.06
N ILE A 230 22.22 4.40 7.71
CA ILE A 230 21.88 4.49 9.14
C ILE A 230 22.95 3.87 10.05
N TYR A 231 23.94 3.16 9.48
CA TYR A 231 25.06 2.51 10.17
C TYR A 231 26.40 3.19 9.85
#